data_AF-A0A832XWI5-F1
#
_entry.id   AF-A0A832XWI5-F1
#
_cell.length_a   1.000
_cell.length_b   1.000
_cell.length_c   1.000
_cell.angle_alpha   90.00
_cell.angle_beta   90.00
_cell.angle_gamma   90.00
#
_symmetry.space_group_name_H-M   'P 1'
#
loop_
_entity.id
_entity.type
_entity.pdbx_description
1 polymer ?
#
loop_
_entity_poly.entity_id
_entity_poly.type
_entity_poly.pdbx_seq_one_letter_code
_entity_poly.pdbx_strand_id
1 'polypeptide(L)'
;MAGISPMVSLRIPEDHLLELNLRVGLDGLRNRSDVIREAVRRYLSSPLPTVGERVEVDLGPDLTVRLREFCKLHGESADTVLRQAA
;
A
#
# COMPACT_ATOMS: atom_id res chain seq x y z
N MET A 1 12.18 -12.43 -20.19
CA MET A 1 13.59 -12.41 -19.75
C MET A 1 13.71 -11.30 -18.72
N ALA A 2 13.81 -11.60 -17.42
CA ALA A 2 14.02 -10.56 -16.41
C ALA A 2 15.45 -10.03 -16.60
N GLY A 3 15.58 -8.91 -17.30
CA GLY A 3 16.87 -8.27 -17.55
C GLY A 3 17.56 -7.96 -16.23
N ILE A 4 18.88 -8.10 -16.21
CA ILE A 4 19.72 -7.69 -15.08
C ILE A 4 19.37 -6.23 -14.77
N SER A 5 18.83 -5.97 -13.59
CA SER A 5 18.47 -4.61 -13.18
C SER A 5 19.75 -3.77 -13.15
N PRO A 6 19.78 -2.60 -13.83
CA PRO A 6 20.94 -1.73 -13.80
C PRO A 6 21.22 -1.28 -12.37
N MET A 7 22.50 -1.15 -12.01
CA MET A 7 22.88 -0.72 -10.67
C MET A 7 22.46 0.73 -10.43
N VAL A 8 21.68 0.95 -9.37
CA VAL A 8 21.25 2.27 -8.93
C VAL A 8 21.97 2.60 -7.62
N SER A 9 22.59 3.78 -7.55
CA SER A 9 23.22 4.29 -6.34
C SER A 9 22.33 5.35 -5.70
N LEU A 10 22.11 5.23 -4.39
CA LEU A 10 21.29 6.16 -3.59
C LEU A 10 22.03 6.46 -2.29
N ARG A 11 21.98 7.73 -1.85
CA ARG A 11 22.46 8.13 -0.52
C ARG A 11 21.31 8.08 0.46
N ILE A 12 21.50 7.37 1.56
CA ILE A 12 20.50 7.20 2.62
C ILE A 12 21.14 7.67 3.94
N PRO A 13 20.45 8.49 4.74
CA PRO A 13 20.91 8.87 6.09
C PRO A 13 21.20 7.66 6.99
N GLU A 14 22.10 7.82 7.96
CA GLU A 14 22.60 6.70 8.78
C GLU A 14 21.52 6.05 9.67
N ASP A 15 20.61 6.85 10.20
CA ASP A 15 19.46 6.41 11.00
C ASP A 15 18.56 5.45 10.19
N HIS A 16 18.23 5.81 8.95
CA HIS A 16 17.43 4.98 8.05
C HIS A 16 18.19 3.73 7.59
N LEU A 17 19.51 3.82 7.40
CA LEU A 17 20.34 2.64 7.12
C LEU A 17 20.31 1.65 8.28
N LEU A 18 20.31 2.13 9.52
CA LEU A 18 20.18 1.27 10.70
C LEU A 18 18.84 0.54 10.69
N GLU A 19 17.74 1.23 10.41
CA GLU A 19 16.43 0.58 10.30
C GLU A 19 16.36 -0.44 9.16
N LEU A 20 16.99 -0.16 8.02
CA LEU A 20 17.07 -1.10 6.91
C LEU A 20 17.85 -2.35 7.30
N ASN A 21 18.90 -2.22 8.11
CA ASN A 21 19.67 -3.36 8.62
C ASN A 21 18.84 -4.25 9.54
N LEU A 22 18.02 -3.67 10.41
CA LEU A 22 17.15 -4.44 11.32
C LEU A 22 16.14 -5.30 10.56
N ARG A 23 15.79 -4.90 9.33
CA ARG A 23 14.87 -5.65 8.46
C ARG A 23 15.57 -6.75 7.64
N VAL A 24 16.90 -6.81 7.62
CA VAL A 24 17.63 -7.90 6.95
C VAL A 24 17.45 -9.19 7.75
N GLY A 25 17.17 -10.29 7.06
CA GLY A 25 16.88 -11.59 7.64
C GLY A 25 15.39 -11.82 7.92
N LEU A 26 14.56 -10.77 7.90
CA LEU A 26 13.10 -10.89 7.99
C LEU A 26 12.51 -11.24 6.61
N ASP A 27 11.42 -12.00 6.58
CA ASP A 27 10.67 -12.34 5.35
C ASP A 27 11.53 -12.93 4.21
N GLY A 28 12.67 -13.55 4.53
CA GLY A 28 13.60 -14.12 3.54
C GLY A 28 14.49 -13.09 2.82
N LEU A 29 14.51 -11.83 3.26
CA LEU A 29 15.34 -10.75 2.72
C LEU A 29 16.80 -10.95 3.18
N ARG A 30 17.74 -11.15 2.25
CA ARG A 30 19.09 -11.61 2.60
C ARG A 30 20.09 -10.48 2.75
N ASN A 31 19.78 -9.32 2.16
CA ASN A 31 20.67 -8.17 2.14
C ASN A 31 19.84 -6.88 2.07
N ARG A 32 20.52 -5.74 2.31
CA ARG A 32 19.89 -4.40 2.24
C ARG A 32 19.23 -4.14 0.89
N SER A 33 19.81 -4.61 -0.21
CA SER A 33 19.24 -4.42 -1.54
C SER A 33 17.94 -5.19 -1.74
N ASP A 34 17.76 -6.34 -1.11
CA ASP A 34 16.48 -7.06 -1.09
C ASP A 34 15.42 -6.25 -0.33
N VAL A 35 15.77 -5.72 0.84
CA VAL A 35 14.89 -4.86 1.64
C VAL A 35 14.46 -3.63 0.83
N ILE A 36 15.40 -2.96 0.17
CA ILE A 36 15.13 -1.79 -0.65
C ILE A 36 14.25 -2.16 -1.86
N ARG A 37 14.56 -3.26 -2.56
CA ARG A 37 13.76 -3.72 -3.70
C ARG A 37 12.32 -4.03 -3.30
N GLU A 38 12.14 -4.72 -2.17
CA GLU A 38 10.80 -5.04 -1.68
C GLU A 38 10.03 -3.78 -1.26
N ALA A 39 10.69 -2.82 -0.60
CA ALA A 39 10.09 -1.53 -0.25
C ALA A 39 9.64 -0.76 -1.50
N VAL A 40 10.49 -0.69 -2.53
CA VAL A 40 10.15 -0.06 -3.83
C VAL A 40 8.98 -0.78 -4.49
N ARG A 41 8.98 -2.12 -4.51
CA ARG A 41 7.87 -2.90 -5.05
C ARG A 41 6.56 -2.58 -4.34
N ARG A 42 6.57 -2.57 -2.99
CA ARG A 42 5.39 -2.25 -2.18
C ARG A 42 4.89 -0.84 -2.47
N TYR A 43 5.81 0.13 -2.52
CA TYR A 43 5.50 1.52 -2.86
C TYR A 43 4.83 1.65 -4.24
N LEU A 44 5.37 0.97 -5.27
CA LEU A 44 4.83 1.01 -6.63
C LEU A 44 3.52 0.21 -6.78
N SER A 45 3.32 -0.84 -5.98
CA SER A 45 2.08 -1.62 -5.97
C SER A 45 0.94 -0.95 -5.21
N SER A 46 1.27 -0.02 -4.31
CA SER A 46 0.28 0.80 -3.64
C SER A 46 -0.23 1.84 -4.64
N PRO A 47 -1.55 1.91 -4.90
CA PRO A 47 -2.08 2.97 -5.74
C PRO A 47 -1.68 4.30 -5.12
N LEU A 48 -1.00 5.16 -5.88
CA LEU A 48 -0.70 6.53 -5.45
C LEU A 48 -2.01 7.13 -4.93
N PRO A 49 -2.03 7.76 -3.74
CA PRO A 49 -3.22 8.43 -3.27
C PRO A 49 -3.59 9.48 -4.32
N THR A 50 -4.58 9.16 -5.14
CA THR A 50 -5.31 10.12 -5.96
C THR A 50 -5.76 11.22 -5.02
N VAL A 51 -5.31 12.45 -5.26
CA VAL A 51 -5.64 13.67 -4.50
C VAL A 51 -6.99 13.53 -3.80
N GLY A 52 -6.92 13.28 -2.49
CA GLY A 52 -8.04 12.80 -1.69
C GLY A 52 -7.49 11.93 -0.57
N GLU A 53 -7.53 12.43 0.66
CA GLU A 53 -7.13 11.71 1.86
C GLU A 53 -7.97 10.42 1.98
N ARG A 54 -7.37 9.27 1.69
CA ARG A 54 -8.04 7.97 1.83
C ARG A 54 -7.98 7.57 3.29
N VAL A 55 -9.10 7.71 3.99
CA VAL A 55 -9.28 7.20 5.35
C VAL A 55 -9.85 5.78 5.26
N GLU A 56 -9.07 4.78 5.68
CA GLU A 56 -9.58 3.42 5.86
C GLU A 56 -10.17 3.30 7.27
N VAL A 57 -11.48 3.03 7.34
CA VAL A 57 -12.21 2.82 8.60
C VAL A 57 -12.79 1.41 8.62
N ASP A 58 -12.52 0.68 9.70
CA ASP A 58 -13.18 -0.60 9.96
C ASP A 58 -14.62 -0.33 10.39
N LEU A 59 -15.56 -0.67 9.51
CA LEU A 59 -16.99 -0.51 9.79
C LEU A 59 -17.48 -1.66 10.67
N GLY A 60 -18.30 -1.34 11.67
CA GLY A 60 -18.98 -2.35 12.48
C GLY A 60 -19.87 -3.28 11.63
N PRO A 61 -20.24 -4.47 12.17
CA PRO A 61 -20.94 -5.50 11.40
C PRO A 61 -22.30 -5.03 10.87
N ASP A 62 -23.05 -4.24 11.64
CA ASP A 62 -24.35 -3.70 11.23
C ASP A 62 -24.22 -2.72 10.06
N LEU A 63 -23.26 -1.79 10.15
CA LEU A 63 -23.01 -0.80 9.10
C LEU A 63 -22.49 -1.46 7.82
N THR A 64 -21.67 -2.51 7.94
CA THR A 64 -21.18 -3.31 6.81
C THR A 64 -22.31 -3.99 6.05
N VAL A 65 -23.30 -4.57 6.75
CA VAL A 65 -24.45 -5.23 6.11
C VAL A 65 -25.30 -4.20 5.36
N ARG A 66 -25.60 -3.05 5.99
CA ARG A 66 -26.39 -1.98 5.36
C ARG A 66 -25.71 -1.40 4.13
N LEU A 67 -24.40 -1.15 4.19
CA LEU A 67 -23.64 -0.66 3.03
C LEU A 67 -23.66 -1.69 1.89
N ARG A 68 -23.53 -2.97 2.21
CA ARG A 68 -23.60 -4.05 1.22
C ARG A 68 -24.98 -4.14 0.57
N GLU A 69 -26.07 -3.98 1.34
CA GLU A 69 -27.42 -3.94 0.81
C GLU A 69 -27.64 -2.70 -0.06
N PHE A 70 -27.16 -1.54 0.38
CA PHE A 70 -27.24 -0.30 -0.37
C PHE A 70 -26.52 -0.40 -1.73
N CYS A 71 -25.28 -0.90 -1.75
CA CYS A 71 -24.53 -1.11 -3.00
C CYS A 71 -25.21 -2.12 -3.94
N LYS A 72 -25.91 -3.14 -3.40
CA LYS A 72 -26.67 -4.11 -4.20
C LYS A 72 -27.92 -3.50 -4.84
N LEU A 73 -28.62 -2.62 -4.12
CA LEU A 73 -29.84 -1.98 -4.60
C LEU A 73 -29.56 -0.92 -5.66
N HIS A 74 -28.47 -0.17 -5.50
CA HIS A 74 -28.12 0.91 -6.42
C HIS A 74 -27.24 0.47 -7.59
N GLY A 75 -26.63 -0.73 -7.55
CA GLY A 75 -25.74 -1.22 -8.60
C GLY A 75 -24.45 -0.40 -8.75
N GLU A 76 -24.19 0.51 -7.80
CA GLU A 76 -23.04 1.37 -7.76
C GLU A 76 -21.99 0.82 -6.77
N SER A 77 -20.70 1.01 -7.09
CA SER A 77 -19.63 0.67 -6.17
C SER A 77 -19.68 1.59 -4.94
N ALA A 78 -19.19 1.10 -3.80
CA ALA A 78 -19.17 1.86 -2.54
C ALA A 78 -18.52 3.24 -2.68
N ASP A 79 -17.58 3.40 -3.62
CA ASP A 79 -16.96 4.67 -4.01
C ASP A 79 -17.97 5.72 -4.51
N THR A 80 -18.98 5.33 -5.29
CA THR A 80 -19.97 6.28 -5.84
C THR A 80 -20.95 6.74 -4.76
N VAL A 81 -21.36 5.81 -3.90
CA VAL A 81 -22.25 6.06 -2.76
C VAL A 81 -21.64 7.04 -1.77
N LEU A 82 -20.34 6.87 -1.46
CA LEU A 82 -19.63 7.76 -0.56
C LEU A 82 -19.42 9.17 -1.16
N ARG A 83 -19.39 9.30 -2.49
CA ARG A 83 -19.29 10.61 -3.16
C ARG A 83 -20.60 11.39 -3.22
N GLN A 84 -21.75 10.71 -3.21
CA GLN A 84 -23.07 11.37 -3.23
C GLN A 84 -23.52 11.91 -1.86
N ALA A 85 -22.87 11.48 -0.77
CA ALA A 85 -23.21 11.88 0.58
C ALA A 85 -22.45 13.12 1.11
N ALA A 86 -21.64 13.76 0.26
CA ALA A 86 -20.95 15.03 0.53
C ALA A 86 -21.68 16.19 -0.13
#